data_AF-A0A1P8NI45-F1
#
_entry.id   AF-A0A1P8NI45-F1
#
_cell.length_a   1.000
_cell.length_b   1.000
_cell.length_c   1.000
_cell.angle_alpha   90.00
_cell.angle_beta   90.00
_cell.angle_gamma   90.00
#
_symmetry.space_group_name_H-M   'P 1'
#
loop_
_entity.id
_entity.type
_entity.pdbx_description
1 polymer ?
#
loop_
_entity_poly.entity_id
_entity_poly.type
_entity_poly.pdbx_seq_one_letter_code
_entity_poly.pdbx_strand_id
1 'polypeptide(L)'
;MFPTRELNDGFERLLERDRVHQLLLEAHPELEDRIEVDNANPMLTIPSGRGGAIILWKGDHAGIIRWRMAAPGREGVAVVEPDSIEDFPGLVAEALAE
;
A
#
# COMPACT_ATOMS: atom_id res chain seq x y z
N MET A 1 -3.65 21.03 -25.54
CA MET A 1 -3.69 21.07 -24.06
C MET A 1 -4.72 20.03 -23.65
N PHE A 2 -4.30 18.80 -23.36
CA PHE A 2 -5.19 17.65 -23.16
C PHE A 2 -5.39 17.44 -21.65
N PRO A 3 -6.60 17.66 -21.09
CA PRO A 3 -6.89 17.39 -19.68
C PRO A 3 -7.01 15.88 -19.37
N THR A 4 -6.87 15.02 -20.37
CA THR A 4 -7.09 13.57 -20.27
C THR A 4 -5.94 12.80 -19.63
N ARG A 5 -4.71 13.36 -19.59
CA ARG A 5 -3.56 12.64 -19.01
C ARG A 5 -3.64 12.54 -17.49
N GLU A 6 -4.08 13.60 -16.81
CA GLU A 6 -4.16 13.61 -15.35
C GLU A 6 -5.30 12.73 -14.81
N LEU A 7 -6.40 12.61 -15.56
CA LEU A 7 -7.52 11.73 -15.21
C LEU A 7 -7.20 10.25 -15.40
N ASN A 8 -6.41 9.90 -16.43
CA ASN A 8 -6.04 8.51 -16.69
C ASN A 8 -5.06 8.01 -15.61
N ASP A 9 -4.08 8.85 -15.24
CA ASP A 9 -3.10 8.53 -14.19
C ASP A 9 -3.78 8.29 -12.83
N GLY A 10 -4.80 9.10 -12.50
CA GLY A 10 -5.59 8.91 -11.28
C GLY A 10 -6.33 7.57 -11.25
N PHE A 11 -6.92 7.16 -12.37
CA PHE A 11 -7.67 5.90 -12.46
C PHE A 11 -6.74 4.68 -12.45
N GLU A 12 -5.59 4.76 -13.10
CA GLU A 12 -4.55 3.72 -13.08
C GLU A 12 -4.02 3.48 -11.66
N ARG A 13 -3.81 4.56 -10.89
CA ARG A 13 -3.38 4.47 -9.49
C ARG A 13 -4.42 3.78 -8.59
N LEU A 14 -5.71 4.04 -8.82
CA LEU A 14 -6.80 3.40 -8.06
C LEU A 14 -6.96 1.92 -8.43
N LEU A 15 -6.80 1.56 -9.71
CA LEU A 15 -6.81 0.17 -10.17
C LEU A 15 -5.64 -0.63 -9.60
N GLU A 16 -4.45 -0.03 -9.55
CA GLU A 16 -3.30 -0.68 -8.91
C GLU A 16 -3.49 -0.83 -7.40
N ARG A 17 -4.10 0.15 -6.73
CA ARG A 17 -4.44 0.03 -5.30
C ARG A 17 -5.38 -1.14 -5.08
N ASP A 18 -6.39 -1.29 -5.95
CA ASP A 18 -7.31 -2.42 -5.90
C ASP A 18 -6.62 -3.77 -6.11
N ARG A 19 -5.64 -3.83 -7.02
CA ARG A 19 -4.77 -5.01 -7.19
C ARG A 19 -3.95 -5.33 -5.94
N VAL A 20 -3.30 -4.32 -5.36
CA VAL A 20 -2.54 -4.49 -4.10
C VAL A 20 -3.47 -5.00 -3.01
N HIS A 21 -4.66 -4.40 -2.88
CA HIS A 21 -5.66 -4.82 -1.93
C HIS A 21 -6.06 -6.29 -2.13
N GLN A 22 -6.42 -6.69 -3.35
CA GLN A 22 -6.75 -8.08 -3.68
C GLN A 22 -5.60 -9.03 -3.33
N LEU A 23 -4.36 -8.72 -3.71
CA LEU A 23 -3.19 -9.54 -3.38
C LEU A 23 -3.00 -9.72 -1.87
N LEU A 24 -3.22 -8.66 -1.10
CA LEU A 24 -3.16 -8.72 0.37
C LEU A 24 -4.25 -9.62 0.94
N LEU A 25 -5.48 -9.53 0.41
CA LEU A 25 -6.59 -10.39 0.84
C LEU A 25 -6.38 -11.86 0.45
N GLU A 26 -5.81 -12.12 -0.73
CA GLU A 26 -5.51 -13.47 -1.18
C GLU A 26 -4.48 -14.16 -0.28
N ALA A 27 -3.45 -13.41 0.16
CA ALA A 27 -2.45 -13.93 1.09
C ALA A 27 -2.93 -13.97 2.54
N HIS A 28 -3.70 -12.95 2.96
CA HIS A 28 -4.15 -12.75 4.33
C HIS A 28 -5.63 -12.33 4.38
N PRO A 29 -6.56 -13.29 4.24
CA PRO A 29 -7.99 -12.99 4.24
C PRO A 29 -8.46 -12.39 5.57
N GLU A 30 -7.73 -12.62 6.66
CA GLU A 30 -8.00 -12.01 7.98
C GLU A 30 -7.79 -10.50 8.01
N LEU A 31 -7.07 -9.93 7.04
CA LEU A 31 -6.87 -8.49 6.93
C LEU A 31 -8.03 -7.78 6.24
N GLU A 32 -8.96 -8.49 5.60
CA GLU A 32 -10.12 -7.89 4.92
C GLU A 32 -10.90 -6.92 5.81
N ASP A 33 -11.16 -7.34 7.04
CA ASP A 33 -11.93 -6.56 8.01
C ASP A 33 -11.08 -5.45 8.68
N ARG A 34 -9.74 -5.49 8.50
CA ARG A 34 -8.79 -4.57 9.10
C ARG A 34 -8.26 -3.52 8.14
N ILE A 35 -8.18 -3.82 6.85
CA ILE A 35 -7.62 -2.90 5.86
C ILE A 35 -8.58 -1.73 5.64
N GLU A 36 -8.10 -0.53 5.94
CA GLU A 36 -8.76 0.72 5.59
C GLU A 36 -8.27 1.19 4.22
N VAL A 37 -9.15 1.08 3.22
CA VAL A 37 -8.88 1.54 1.84
C VAL A 37 -9.32 3.00 1.71
N ASP A 38 -8.41 3.90 1.35
CA ASP A 38 -8.78 5.27 1.00
C ASP A 38 -9.34 5.29 -0.43
N ASN A 39 -10.60 5.70 -0.61
CA ASN A 39 -11.23 5.74 -1.93
C ASN A 39 -10.88 6.98 -2.75
N ALA A 40 -10.32 8.02 -2.11
CA ALA A 40 -9.93 9.26 -2.76
C ALA A 40 -8.46 9.27 -3.21
N ASN A 41 -7.62 8.43 -2.59
CA ASN A 41 -6.18 8.36 -2.81
C ASN A 41 -5.72 6.91 -2.99
N PRO A 42 -4.63 6.66 -3.72
CA PRO A 42 -4.01 5.33 -3.79
C PRO A 42 -3.26 5.03 -2.49
N MET A 43 -4.00 4.91 -1.39
CA MET A 43 -3.50 4.67 -0.04
C MET A 43 -4.33 3.58 0.64
N LEU A 44 -3.65 2.70 1.38
CA LEU A 44 -4.21 1.61 2.16
C LEU A 44 -3.57 1.66 3.55
N THR A 45 -4.36 1.51 4.59
CA THR A 45 -3.86 1.48 5.97
C THR A 45 -4.29 0.18 6.63
N ILE A 46 -3.36 -0.50 7.29
CA ILE A 46 -3.59 -1.80 7.93
C ILE A 46 -3.16 -1.67 9.38
N PRO A 47 -4.08 -1.65 10.35
CA PRO A 47 -3.72 -1.63 11.75
C PRO A 47 -3.03 -2.95 12.12
N SER A 48 -1.77 -2.88 12.57
CA SER A 48 -0.98 -4.04 13.00
C SER A 48 -1.40 -4.54 14.39
N GLY A 49 -2.26 -3.81 15.11
CA GLY A 49 -2.79 -4.20 16.43
C GLY A 49 -1.78 -4.08 17.58
N ARG A 50 -0.47 -4.02 17.30
CA ARG A 50 0.61 -3.85 18.30
C ARG A 50 0.92 -2.37 18.65
N GLY A 51 0.01 -1.45 18.36
CA GLY A 51 0.21 -0.01 18.59
C GLY A 51 0.79 0.76 17.40
N GLY A 52 0.80 0.16 16.21
CA GLY A 52 1.17 0.81 14.95
C GLY A 52 0.25 0.40 13.80
N ALA A 53 0.40 1.07 12.67
CA ALA A 53 -0.32 0.77 11.43
C ALA A 53 0.67 0.68 10.28
N ILE A 54 0.47 -0.32 9.42
CA ILE A 54 1.15 -0.45 8.14
C ILE A 54 0.41 0.47 7.17
N ILE A 55 1.12 1.37 6.51
CA ILE A 55 0.55 2.30 5.54
C ILE A 55 1.17 2.00 4.19
N LEU A 56 0.36 1.65 3.20
CA LEU A 56 0.79 1.53 1.82
C LEU A 56 0.28 2.73 1.04
N TRP A 57 1.14 3.37 0.26
CA TRP A 57 0.71 4.46 -0.61
C TRP A 57 1.52 4.48 -1.89
N LYS A 58 0.87 4.91 -2.97
CA LYS A 58 1.54 5.23 -4.23
C LYS A 58 1.75 6.75 -4.29
N GLY A 59 3.01 7.16 -4.31
CA GLY A 59 3.39 8.57 -4.37
C GLY A 59 4.46 8.82 -5.41
N ASP A 60 4.50 10.05 -5.92
CA ASP A 60 5.68 10.56 -6.63
C ASP A 60 6.76 10.90 -5.62
N HIS A 61 7.98 10.42 -5.87
CA HIS A 61 9.14 10.88 -5.12
C HIS A 61 10.37 10.87 -6.00
N ALA A 62 11.06 12.02 -6.02
CA ALA A 62 12.19 12.25 -6.91
C ALA A 62 11.86 11.99 -8.40
N GLY A 63 10.61 12.21 -8.82
CA GLY A 63 10.15 12.01 -10.19
C GLY A 63 9.85 10.55 -10.56
N ILE A 64 9.82 9.64 -9.58
CA ILE A 64 9.45 8.24 -9.76
C ILE A 64 8.15 7.98 -8.99
N ILE A 65 7.10 7.61 -9.73
CA ILE A 65 5.84 7.19 -9.14
C ILE A 65 5.97 5.71 -8.78
N ARG A 66 6.10 5.42 -7.48
CA ARG A 66 6.22 4.05 -6.97
C ARG A 66 5.39 3.81 -5.72
N TRP A 67 5.10 2.54 -5.48
CA TRP A 67 4.45 2.11 -4.26
C TRP A 67 5.44 2.04 -3.11
N ARG A 68 4.94 2.34 -1.92
CA ARG A 68 5.71 2.32 -0.68
C ARG A 68 4.86 1.72 0.42
N MET A 69 5.54 1.07 1.36
CA MET A 69 4.94 0.59 2.58
C MET A 69 5.73 1.13 3.77
N ALA A 70 5.06 1.81 4.69
CA ALA A 70 5.57 2.09 6.01
C ALA A 70 5.03 1.02 6.95
N ALA A 71 5.89 0.32 7.66
CA ALA A 71 5.51 -0.64 8.69
C ALA A 71 6.14 -0.26 10.03
N PRO A 72 5.41 -0.44 11.15
CA PRO A 72 5.99 -0.29 12.48
C PRO A 72 6.93 -1.47 12.76
N GLY A 73 8.22 -1.18 12.91
CA GLY A 73 9.26 -2.14 13.26
C GLY A 73 9.84 -1.91 14.66
N ARG A 74 10.81 -2.74 15.05
CA ARG A 74 11.38 -2.79 16.41
C ARG A 74 12.06 -1.50 16.89
N GLU A 75 12.59 -0.70 15.97
CA GLU A 75 13.30 0.57 16.26
C GLU A 75 12.54 1.83 15.79
N GLY A 76 11.32 1.69 15.25
CA GLY A 76 10.55 2.81 14.70
C GLY A 76 9.71 2.42 13.49
N VAL A 77 9.53 3.34 12.53
CA VAL A 77 8.81 3.06 11.29
C VAL A 77 9.82 2.72 10.19
N ALA A 78 9.73 1.51 9.64
CA ALA A 78 10.49 1.09 8.47
C ALA A 78 9.71 1.44 7.21
N VAL A 79 10.32 2.19 6.29
CA VAL A 79 9.74 2.47 4.97
C VAL A 79 10.41 1.56 3.96
N VAL A 80 9.62 0.71 3.32
CA VAL A 80 10.02 -0.22 2.28
C VAL A 80 9.46 0.26 0.95
N GLU A 81 10.30 0.20 -0.09
CA GLU A 81 9.96 0.67 -1.43
C GLU A 81 10.18 -0.50 -2.41
N PRO A 82 9.26 -1.48 -2.46
CA PRO A 82 9.42 -2.61 -3.36
C PRO A 82 9.29 -2.18 -4.82
N ASP A 83 10.03 -2.88 -5.69
CA ASP A 83 9.99 -2.65 -7.15
C ASP A 83 8.70 -3.21 -7.77
N SER A 84 8.00 -4.11 -7.07
CA SER A 84 6.77 -4.78 -7.52
C SER A 84 5.71 -4.85 -6.43
N ILE A 85 4.44 -4.78 -6.84
CA ILE A 85 3.29 -4.87 -5.93
C ILE A 85 3.07 -6.28 -5.36
N GLU A 86 3.64 -7.30 -6.01
CA GLU A 86 3.57 -8.71 -5.62
C GLU A 86 4.39 -9.01 -4.37
N ASP A 87 5.34 -8.15 -4.01
CA ASP A 87 6.13 -8.27 -2.79
C ASP A 87 5.37 -7.75 -1.55
N PHE A 88 4.31 -6.95 -1.72
CA PHE A 88 3.56 -6.39 -0.59
C PHE A 88 2.98 -7.42 0.37
N PRO A 89 2.34 -8.51 -0.09
CA PRO A 89 1.85 -9.54 0.80
C PRO A 89 2.92 -10.11 1.72
N GLY A 90 4.11 -10.43 1.17
CA GLY A 90 5.23 -10.91 1.97
C GLY A 90 5.71 -9.88 2.99
N LEU A 91 5.91 -8.64 2.55
CA LEU A 91 6.35 -7.55 3.42
C LEU A 91 5.35 -7.22 4.54
N VAL A 92 4.05 -7.26 4.23
CA VAL A 92 2.97 -7.09 5.21
C VAL A 92 2.95 -8.27 6.17
N ALA A 93 3.13 -9.50 5.70
CA ALA A 93 3.21 -10.69 6.54
C ALA A 93 4.38 -10.59 7.53
N GLU A 94 5.57 -10.21 7.05
CA GLU A 94 6.76 -10.02 7.88
C GLU A 94 6.53 -8.94 8.94
N ALA A 95 5.95 -7.81 8.54
CA ALA A 95 5.62 -6.70 9.44
C ALA A 95 4.53 -7.04 10.49
N LEU A 96 3.65 -8.00 10.19
CA LEU A 96 2.63 -8.49 11.13
C LEU A 96 3.16 -9.60 12.05
N ALA A 97 4.13 -10.39 11.57
CA ALA A 97 4.72 -11.50 12.30
C ALA A 97 5.70 -11.03 13.41
N GLU A 98 6.43 -9.94 13.19
CA GLU A 98 7.39 -9.36 14.16
C GLU A 98 6.74 -8.84 15.44
#